data_AF-A0AAV6TZT9-F1
#
_entry.id   AF-A0AAV6TZT9-F1
#
_cell.length_a   1.000
_cell.length_b   1.000
_cell.length_c   1.000
_cell.angle_alpha   90.00
_cell.angle_beta   90.00
_cell.angle_gamma   90.00
#
_symmetry.space_group_name_H-M   'P 1'
#
loop_
_entity.id
_entity.type
_entity.pdbx_description
1 polymer ?
#
loop_
_entity_poly.entity_id
_entity_poly.type
_entity_poly.pdbx_seq_one_letter_code
_entity_poly.pdbx_strand_id
1 'polypeptide(L)' 'MLGCCENLMKELALEDPEGYRRYLRMDTETFELLLSYVAPSITKRDTNMREAIPAAERLAITLRFFATGIV' A
#
# COMPACT_ATOMS: atom_id res chain seq x y z
N MET A 1 12.58 2.68 10.19
CA MET A 1 11.41 3.58 10.03
C MET A 1 10.65 3.22 8.74
N LEU A 2 10.23 1.95 8.61
CA LEU A 2 9.55 1.39 7.41
C LEU A 2 8.34 0.50 7.79
N GLY A 3 7.89 0.53 9.06
CA GLY A 3 6.78 -0.31 9.53
C GLY A 3 5.48 0.46 9.78
N CYS A 4 5.46 1.78 9.57
CA CYS A 4 4.30 2.60 9.94
C CYS A 4 3.18 2.55 8.90
N CYS A 5 3.46 2.34 7.62
CA CYS A 5 2.42 2.39 6.58
C CYS A 5 1.59 1.12 6.54
N GLU A 6 2.18 -0.05 6.80
CA GLU A 6 1.44 -1.32 6.79
C GLU A 6 0.44 -1.41 7.94
N ASN A 7 0.87 -1.05 9.16
CA ASN A 7 -0.02 -1.03 10.32
C ASN A 7 -1.11 0.04 10.16
N LEU A 8 -0.76 1.24 9.70
CA LEU A 8 -1.75 2.30 9.48
C LEU A 8 -2.79 1.89 8.43
N MET A 9 -2.37 1.28 7.32
CA MET A 9 -3.31 0.83 6.28
C MET A 9 -4.21 -0.32 6.74
N LYS A 10 -3.69 -1.23 7.57
CA LYS A 10 -4.47 -2.30 8.20
C LYS A 10 -5.44 -1.74 9.23
N GLU A 11 -4.99 -0.82 10.07
CA GLU A 11 -5.82 -0.11 11.07
C GLU A 11 -6.94 0.67 10.36
N LEU A 12 -6.64 1.45 9.32
CA LEU A 12 -7.67 2.14 8.54
C LEU A 12 -8.60 1.15 7.83
N ALA A 13 -8.10 0.06 7.26
CA ALA A 13 -8.96 -0.94 6.62
C ALA A 13 -9.93 -1.62 7.62
N LEU A 14 -9.52 -1.79 8.88
CA LEU A 14 -10.29 -2.49 9.92
C LEU A 14 -11.17 -1.56 10.76
N GLU A 15 -10.69 -0.39 11.13
CA GLU A 15 -11.36 0.55 12.03
C GLU A 15 -12.11 1.67 11.29
N ASP A 16 -11.64 2.09 10.11
CA ASP A 16 -12.22 3.23 9.38
C ASP A 16 -12.16 3.06 7.84
N PRO A 17 -13.10 2.31 7.24
CA PRO A 17 -13.17 2.10 5.80
C PRO A 17 -13.32 3.40 5.01
N GLU A 18 -13.96 4.42 5.58
CA GLU A 18 -14.07 5.75 4.97
C GLU A 18 -12.72 6.48 4.96
N GLY A 19 -11.97 6.41 6.06
CA GLY A 19 -10.59 6.90 6.13
C GLY A 19 -9.68 6.23 5.12
N TYR A 20 -9.79 4.90 4.96
CA TYR A 20 -9.05 4.15 3.95
C TYR A 20 -9.36 4.65 2.53
N ARG A 21 -10.65 4.80 2.21
CA ARG A 21 -11.12 5.37 0.95
C ARG A 21 -10.62 6.80 0.76
N ARG A 22 -10.58 7.62 1.79
CA ARG A 22 -10.07 9.00 1.69
C ARG A 22 -8.56 9.06 1.47
N TYR A 23 -7.83 8.12 2.07
CA TYR A 23 -6.37 8.06 2.01
C TYR A 23 -5.84 7.55 0.67
N LEU A 24 -6.46 6.50 0.11
CA LEU A 24 -6.06 5.92 -1.18
C LEU A 24 -6.97 6.32 -2.35
N ARG A 25 -8.11 6.96 -2.09
CA ARG A 25 -9.18 7.21 -3.07
C ARG A 25 -9.70 5.92 -3.75
N MET A 26 -9.60 4.79 -3.07
CA MET A 26 -10.09 3.49 -3.55
C MET A 26 -10.49 2.59 -2.39
N ASP A 27 -11.28 1.58 -2.71
CA ASP A 27 -11.66 0.51 -1.80
C ASP A 27 -10.54 -0.47 -1.50
N THR A 28 -10.60 -1.09 -0.32
CA THR A 28 -9.73 -2.21 0.07
C THR A 28 -9.79 -3.34 -0.96
N GLU A 29 -10.97 -3.69 -1.46
CA GLU A 29 -11.14 -4.75 -2.46
C GLU A 29 -10.46 -4.39 -3.80
N THR A 30 -10.55 -3.12 -4.22
CA THR A 30 -9.87 -2.64 -5.44
C THR A 30 -8.35 -2.62 -5.24
N PHE A 31 -7.90 -2.24 -4.05
CA PHE A 31 -6.48 -2.26 -3.70
C PHE A 31 -5.91 -3.69 -3.69
N GLU A 32 -6.61 -4.65 -3.09
CA GLU A 32 -6.20 -6.06 -3.07
C GLU A 32 -6.18 -6.66 -4.48
N LEU A 33 -7.18 -6.33 -5.31
CA LEU A 33 -7.21 -6.75 -6.71
C LEU A 33 -5.99 -6.20 -7.47
N LEU A 34 -5.72 -4.90 -7.37
CA LEU A 34 -4.54 -4.27 -7.98
C LEU A 34 -3.24 -4.88 -7.44
N LEU A 35 -3.18 -5.13 -6.15
CA LEU A 35 -2.03 -5.78 -5.53
C LEU A 35 -1.82 -7.18 -6.11
N SER A 36 -2.87 -7.97 -6.33
CA SER A 36 -2.73 -9.31 -6.92
C SER A 36 -2.13 -9.28 -8.33
N TYR A 37 -2.47 -8.27 -9.14
CA TYR A 37 -1.93 -8.09 -10.49
C TYR A 37 -0.50 -7.55 -10.49
N VAL A 38 -0.21 -6.59 -9.61
CA VAL A 38 1.04 -5.84 -9.63
C VAL A 38 2.10 -6.51 -8.74
N ALA A 39 1.71 -7.26 -7.70
CA ALA A 39 2.59 -7.99 -6.80
C ALA A 39 3.68 -8.78 -7.53
N PRO A 40 3.41 -9.62 -8.55
CA PRO A 40 4.48 -10.34 -9.24
C PRO A 40 5.51 -9.41 -9.91
N SER A 41 5.12 -8.19 -10.29
CA SER A 41 6.01 -7.20 -10.93
C SER A 41 6.75 -6.29 -9.93
N ILE A 42 6.17 -6.04 -8.75
CA ILE A 42 6.75 -5.14 -7.72
C ILE A 42 7.34 -5.88 -6.52
N THR A 43 7.16 -7.19 -6.42
CA THR A 43 7.81 -7.98 -5.37
C THR A 43 9.32 -7.97 -5.60
N LYS A 44 10.05 -7.33 -4.68
CA LYS A 44 11.51 -7.41 -4.65
C LYS A 44 11.91 -8.56 -3.74
N ARG A 45 13.05 -9.17 -4.06
CA ARG A 45 13.66 -10.20 -3.20
C ARG A 45 14.41 -9.52 -2.05
N ASP A 46 14.34 -10.14 -0.89
CA ASP A 46 15.15 -9.77 0.27
C ASP A 46 16.64 -9.84 -0.10
N THR A 47 17.40 -8.89 0.42
CA THR A 47 18.86 -8.89 0.27
C THR A 47 19.49 -9.09 1.63
N ASN A 48 20.71 -9.64 1.66
CA ASN A 48 21.43 -9.93 2.90
C ASN A 48 21.66 -8.70 3.81
N MET A 49 21.45 -7.48 3.28
CA MET A 49 21.58 -6.23 4.02
C MET A 49 20.23 -5.58 4.39
N ARG A 50 19.11 -6.00 3.78
CA ARG A 50 17.79 -5.38 4.01
C ARG A 50 16.64 -6.27 3.53
N GLU A 51 15.62 -6.39 4.38
CA GLU A 51 14.32 -6.95 4.01
C GLU A 51 13.66 -6.09 2.92
N ALA A 52 13.13 -6.75 1.90
CA ALA A 52 12.42 -6.12 0.82
C ALA A 52 11.11 -5.52 1.34
N ILE A 53 10.83 -4.30 0.90
CA ILE A 53 9.56 -3.65 1.21
C ILE A 53 8.44 -4.50 0.59
N PRO A 54 7.42 -4.89 1.36
CA PRO A 54 6.28 -5.65 0.86
C PRO A 54 5.65 -4.97 -0.36
N ALA A 55 5.20 -5.77 -1.32
CA ALA A 55 4.52 -5.27 -2.51
C ALA A 55 3.33 -4.34 -2.15
N ALA A 56 2.59 -4.69 -1.10
CA ALA A 56 1.46 -3.92 -0.59
C ALA A 56 1.88 -2.50 -0.18
N GLU A 57 2.95 -2.36 0.60
CA GLU A 57 3.42 -1.06 1.08
C GLU A 57 3.94 -0.19 -0.07
N ARG A 58 4.67 -0.78 -1.01
CA ARG A 58 5.10 -0.08 -2.23
C ARG A 58 3.94 0.45 -3.05
N LEU A 59 2.89 -0.35 -3.21
CA LEU A 59 1.69 0.04 -3.94
C LEU A 59 0.93 1.15 -3.19
N ALA A 60 0.76 1.02 -1.87
CA ALA A 60 0.09 2.02 -1.04
C ALA A 60 0.77 3.40 -1.09
N ILE A 61 2.11 3.44 -1.01
CA ILE A 61 2.87 4.70 -1.12
C ILE A 61 2.69 5.33 -2.50
N THR A 62 2.74 4.51 -3.54
CA THR A 62 2.58 4.95 -4.93
C THR A 62 1.18 5.52 -5.17
N LEU A 63 0.14 4.83 -4.70
CA LEU A 63 -1.23 5.27 -4.79
C LEU A 63 -1.48 6.54 -3.97
N ARG A 64 -0.91 6.64 -2.77
CA ARG A 64 -0.95 7.87 -1.96
C ARG A 64 -0.34 9.04 -2.72
N PHE A 65 0.81 8.83 -3.35
CA PHE A 65 1.47 9.86 -4.16
C PHE A 65 0.57 10.34 -5.31
N PHE A 66 -0.09 9.42 -6.01
CA PHE A 66 -1.09 9.76 -7.03
C PHE A 66 -2.32 10.47 -6.46
N ALA A 67 -2.82 10.03 -5.30
CA ALA A 67 -4.00 10.58 -4.64
C ALA A 67 -3.76 12.00 -4.10
N THR A 68 -2.53 12.34 -3.70
CA THR A 68 -2.16 13.69 -3.25
C THR A 68 -2.14 14.73 -4.36
N GLY A 69 -2.27 14.33 -5.64
CA GLY A 69 -2.49 15.25 -6.74
C GLY A 69 -1.31 16.18 -7.00
N ILE A 70 -0.07 15.66 -7.05
CA ILE A 70 1.02 16.38 -7.71
C ILE A 70 0.72 16.34 -9.21
N VAL A 71 -0.05 17.33 -9.65
CA VAL A 71 -0.26 17.77 -11.04
C VAL A 71 -0.25 19.28 -11.02
#